data_AF-A0ABD7VKU6-F1
#
_entry.id   AF-A0ABD7VKU6-F1
#
_cell.length_a   1.000
_cell.length_b   1.000
_cell.length_c   1.000
_cell.angle_alpha   90.00
_cell.angle_beta   90.00
_cell.angle_gamma   90.00
#
_symmetry.space_group_name_H-M   'P 1'
#
loop_
_entity.id
_entity.type
_entity.pdbx_description
1 polymer ?
#
loop_
_entity_poly.entity_id
_entity_poly.type
_entity_poly.pdbx_seq_one_letter_code
_entity_poly.pdbx_strand_id
1 'polypeptide(L)'
;MDLAYLTGQRPADVLKASANDINNGFLMVGQGKTEKRLRIRLYDGKKETDLCIFISGLLDRRVQAGTRTSILITNQAGLRMSYNMLRNRWDEAREKPATKAAAEGDTELATTIRKFQFRDIRPKAGSQIEDIREASRLLGHSTEEMTKKVYRRVGEIVKPTKCSSPPRYAQNLYASLSTKIEPHLCSTKTSHIPPI
;
A
#
# COMPACT_ATOMS: atom_id res chain seq x y z
N MET A 1 -3.93 11.05 -3.37
CA MET A 1 -3.46 10.08 -2.37
C MET A 1 -2.38 9.19 -2.97
N ASP A 2 -2.66 8.64 -4.14
CA ASP A 2 -1.89 7.57 -4.81
C ASP A 2 -0.41 7.90 -4.97
N LEU A 3 -0.04 9.11 -5.41
CA LEU A 3 1.38 9.48 -5.50
C LEU A 3 2.12 9.32 -4.16
N ALA A 4 1.50 9.73 -3.04
CA ALA A 4 2.11 9.58 -1.72
C ALA A 4 2.23 8.11 -1.29
N TYR A 5 1.22 7.31 -1.65
CA TYR A 5 1.17 5.89 -1.35
C TYR A 5 2.19 5.09 -2.15
N LEU A 6 2.16 5.21 -3.49
CA LEU A 6 3.01 4.48 -4.43
C LEU A 6 4.50 4.85 -4.28
N THR A 7 4.80 6.05 -3.79
CA THR A 7 6.19 6.48 -3.57
C THR A 7 6.65 6.34 -2.11
N GLY A 8 5.73 6.20 -1.15
CA GLY A 8 6.04 6.21 0.28
C GLY A 8 6.70 7.50 0.78
N GLN A 9 6.58 8.63 0.07
CA GLN A 9 7.29 9.87 0.42
C GLN A 9 6.51 10.75 1.42
N ARG A 10 7.22 11.67 2.07
CA ARG A 10 6.58 12.59 3.04
C ARG A 10 5.68 13.57 2.30
N PRO A 11 4.60 14.07 2.93
CA PRO A 11 3.65 14.97 2.24
C PRO A 11 4.32 16.18 1.58
N ALA A 12 5.32 16.77 2.24
CA ALA A 12 6.07 17.91 1.70
C ALA A 12 6.93 17.55 0.47
N ASP A 13 7.47 16.34 0.42
CA ASP A 13 8.26 15.85 -0.72
C ASP A 13 7.32 15.49 -1.90
N VAL A 14 6.17 14.90 -1.61
CA VAL A 14 5.11 14.60 -2.63
C VAL A 14 4.60 15.88 -3.30
N LEU A 15 4.39 16.96 -2.54
CA LEU A 15 3.95 18.26 -3.07
C LEU A 15 5.02 18.99 -3.90
N LYS A 16 6.26 18.51 -3.93
CA LYS A 16 7.35 19.05 -4.76
C LYS A 16 7.55 18.26 -6.05
N ALA A 17 6.98 17.06 -6.17
CA ALA A 17 7.16 16.20 -7.32
C ALA A 17 6.80 16.94 -8.62
N SER A 18 7.70 16.87 -9.60
CA SER A 18 7.65 17.60 -10.85
C SER A 18 7.74 16.64 -12.04
N ALA A 19 7.18 17.04 -13.18
CA ALA A 19 7.38 16.34 -14.44
C ALA A 19 8.87 16.26 -14.82
N ASN A 20 9.66 17.25 -14.40
CA ASN A 20 11.11 17.29 -14.63
C ASN A 20 11.88 16.26 -13.79
N ASP A 21 11.25 15.70 -12.75
CA ASP A 21 11.85 14.65 -11.93
C ASP A 21 11.72 13.27 -12.59
N ILE A 22 11.02 13.18 -13.73
CA ILE A 22 10.84 11.92 -14.45
C ILE A 22 11.94 11.81 -15.50
N ASN A 23 12.81 10.81 -15.35
CA ASN A 23 13.92 10.62 -16.27
C ASN A 23 14.38 9.16 -16.32
N ASN A 24 14.73 8.66 -17.51
CA ASN A 24 15.32 7.34 -17.75
C ASN A 24 14.57 6.17 -17.08
N GLY A 25 13.23 6.22 -17.05
CA GLY A 25 12.40 5.18 -16.42
C GLY A 25 12.33 5.26 -14.90
N PHE A 26 12.70 6.40 -14.30
CA PHE A 26 12.62 6.64 -12.86
C PHE A 26 11.87 7.94 -12.54
N LEU A 27 11.21 7.95 -11.38
CA LEU A 27 10.87 9.17 -10.66
C LEU A 27 12.00 9.49 -9.67
N MET A 28 12.65 10.63 -9.86
CA MET A 28 13.70 11.15 -8.99
C MET A 28 13.05 11.82 -7.78
N VAL A 29 13.53 11.52 -6.57
CA VAL A 29 13.01 12.14 -5.34
C VAL A 29 14.18 12.62 -4.48
N GLY A 30 14.21 13.91 -4.17
CA GLY A 30 15.07 14.48 -3.13
C GLY A 30 14.28 14.71 -1.84
N GLN A 31 14.58 13.95 -0.79
CA GLN A 31 13.90 14.10 0.49
C GLN A 31 14.38 15.37 1.22
N GLY A 32 13.46 16.27 1.57
CA GLY A 32 13.85 17.51 2.25
C GLY A 32 14.34 17.34 3.68
N LYS A 33 13.85 16.31 4.40
CA LYS A 33 14.19 16.10 5.82
C LYS A 33 15.60 15.51 6.04
N THR A 34 16.04 14.67 5.10
CA THR A 34 17.22 13.81 5.26
C THR A 34 18.20 13.95 4.09
N GLU A 35 17.86 14.79 3.11
CA GLU A 35 18.62 15.04 1.87
C GLU A 35 18.88 13.80 0.99
N LYS A 36 18.31 12.65 1.36
CA LYS A 36 18.46 11.40 0.64
C LYS A 36 17.82 11.51 -0.74
N ARG A 37 18.57 11.08 -1.76
CA ARG A 37 18.13 11.01 -3.14
C ARG A 37 17.73 9.59 -3.50
N LEU A 38 16.51 9.44 -4.00
CA LEU A 38 15.93 8.17 -4.42
C LEU A 38 15.62 8.22 -5.92
N ARG A 39 15.67 7.05 -6.55
CA ARG A 39 15.26 6.83 -7.94
C ARG A 39 14.25 5.70 -7.95
N ILE A 40 12.96 6.04 -7.97
CA ILE A 40 11.87 5.07 -7.89
C ILE A 40 11.58 4.57 -9.30
N ARG A 41 11.64 3.26 -9.52
CA ARG A 41 11.42 2.66 -10.84
C ARG A 41 9.97 2.86 -11.31
N LEU A 42 9.82 3.27 -12.57
CA LEU A 42 8.54 3.32 -13.26
C LEU A 42 8.23 2.02 -14.02
N TYR A 43 9.25 1.18 -14.22
CA TYR A 43 9.10 -0.10 -14.91
C TYR A 43 9.72 -1.23 -14.10
N ASP A 44 9.08 -2.38 -14.13
CA ASP A 44 9.63 -3.67 -13.73
C ASP A 44 9.89 -4.51 -14.99
N GLY A 45 11.14 -4.50 -15.45
CA GLY A 45 11.50 -4.98 -16.78
C GLY A 45 10.78 -4.18 -17.86
N LYS A 46 9.92 -4.84 -18.64
CA LYS A 46 9.08 -4.22 -19.68
C LYS A 46 7.70 -3.80 -19.18
N LYS A 47 7.32 -4.17 -17.95
CA LYS A 47 5.99 -3.91 -17.41
C LYS A 47 5.97 -2.56 -16.70
N GLU A 48 4.96 -1.75 -16.96
CA GLU A 48 4.72 -0.52 -16.20
C GLU A 48 4.35 -0.85 -14.76
N THR A 49 4.92 -0.10 -13.81
CA THR A 49 4.45 -0.14 -12.42
C THR A 49 3.18 0.69 -12.26
N ASP A 50 2.43 0.46 -11.19
CA ASP A 50 1.25 1.28 -10.85
C ASP A 50 1.60 2.78 -10.73
N LEU A 51 2.84 3.09 -10.30
CA LEU A 51 3.34 4.46 -10.26
C LEU A 51 3.47 5.07 -11.65
N CYS A 52 3.95 4.30 -12.64
CA CYS A 52 4.03 4.76 -14.02
C CYS A 52 2.65 5.02 -14.60
N ILE A 53 1.73 4.04 -14.49
CA ILE A 53 0.35 4.16 -14.96
C ILE A 53 -0.32 5.40 -14.35
N PHE A 54 -0.17 5.59 -13.03
CA PHE A 54 -0.72 6.75 -12.33
C PHE A 54 -0.12 8.08 -12.82
N ILE A 55 1.21 8.16 -12.97
CA ILE A 55 1.89 9.37 -13.44
C ILE A 55 1.50 9.69 -14.88
N SER A 56 1.46 8.71 -15.78
CA SER A 56 1.05 8.90 -17.16
C SER A 56 -0.37 9.47 -17.24
N GLY A 57 -1.34 8.86 -16.55
CA GLY A 57 -2.71 9.39 -16.50
C GLY A 57 -2.82 10.75 -15.79
N LEU A 58 -1.89 11.10 -14.89
CA LEU A 58 -1.80 12.45 -14.33
C LEU A 58 -1.25 13.45 -15.34
N LEU A 59 -0.22 13.10 -16.10
CA LEU A 59 0.35 13.93 -17.17
C LEU A 59 -0.69 14.22 -18.26
N ASP A 60 -1.43 13.21 -18.70
CA ASP A 60 -2.47 13.36 -19.72
C ASP A 60 -3.56 14.36 -19.28
N ARG A 61 -4.05 14.23 -18.05
CA ARG A 61 -5.04 15.18 -17.49
C ARG A 61 -4.52 16.60 -17.42
N ARG A 62 -3.22 16.79 -17.16
CA ARG A 62 -2.61 18.13 -17.11
C ARG A 62 -2.53 18.78 -18.47
N VAL A 63 -2.18 17.99 -19.50
CA VAL A 63 -2.18 18.45 -20.89
C VAL A 63 -3.59 18.88 -21.29
N GLN A 64 -4.59 18.04 -21.01
CA GLN A 64 -6.00 18.35 -21.30
C GLN A 64 -6.50 19.61 -20.56
N ALA A 65 -6.07 19.80 -19.31
CA ALA A 65 -6.42 20.96 -18.51
C ALA A 65 -5.59 22.23 -18.84
N GLY A 66 -4.66 22.17 -19.79
CA GLY A 66 -3.79 23.31 -20.13
C GLY A 66 -2.86 23.75 -18.98
N THR A 67 -2.49 22.84 -18.08
CA THR A 67 -1.66 23.15 -16.91
C THR A 67 -0.23 23.46 -17.32
N ARG A 68 0.25 24.69 -17.04
CA ARG A 68 1.58 25.15 -17.46
C ARG A 68 2.72 24.85 -16.49
N THR A 69 2.41 24.66 -15.20
CA THR A 69 3.45 24.33 -14.20
C THR A 69 4.00 22.92 -14.45
N SER A 70 5.22 22.65 -14.00
CA SER A 70 5.80 21.30 -14.00
C SER A 70 5.42 20.49 -12.76
N ILE A 71 4.96 21.13 -11.68
CA ILE A 71 4.59 20.47 -10.42
C ILE A 71 3.43 19.52 -10.64
N LEU A 72 3.58 18.23 -10.36
CA LEU A 72 2.60 17.16 -10.64
C LEU A 72 1.29 17.34 -9.87
N ILE A 73 1.36 17.80 -8.62
CA ILE A 73 0.18 17.95 -7.75
C ILE A 73 -0.30 19.41 -7.73
N THR A 74 -1.39 19.66 -8.44
CA THR A 74 -2.00 20.99 -8.59
C THR A 74 -3.41 21.05 -8.01
N ASN A 75 -3.88 22.28 -7.79
CA ASN A 75 -5.30 22.56 -7.57
C ASN A 75 -6.06 22.62 -8.90
N GLN A 76 -7.37 22.88 -8.84
CA GLN A 76 -8.22 22.95 -10.04
C GLN A 76 -7.83 24.09 -11.00
N ALA A 77 -7.21 25.15 -10.50
CA ALA A 77 -6.69 26.26 -11.29
C ALA A 77 -5.30 25.97 -11.89
N GLY A 78 -4.76 24.75 -11.74
CA GLY A 78 -3.43 24.39 -12.24
C GLY A 78 -2.26 24.95 -11.41
N LEU A 79 -2.53 25.56 -10.25
CA LEU A 79 -1.50 26.07 -9.35
C LEU A 79 -1.01 24.99 -8.38
N ARG A 80 0.23 25.11 -7.91
CA ARG A 80 0.80 24.20 -6.92
C ARG A 80 -0.07 24.15 -5.65
N MET A 81 -0.34 22.94 -5.18
CA MET A 81 -1.09 22.75 -3.94
C MET A 81 -0.21 23.02 -2.71
N SER A 82 -0.72 23.81 -1.76
CA SER A 82 -0.07 24.02 -0.46
C SER A 82 -0.33 22.84 0.48
N TYR A 83 0.46 22.74 1.55
CA TYR A 83 0.27 21.71 2.56
C TYR A 83 -1.08 21.85 3.29
N ASN A 84 -1.53 23.07 3.57
CA ASN A 84 -2.84 23.31 4.19
C ASN A 84 -3.99 22.89 3.27
N MET A 85 -3.88 23.18 1.96
CA MET A 85 -4.88 22.71 0.99
C MET A 85 -4.94 21.18 0.93
N LEU A 86 -3.78 20.51 0.94
CA LEU A 86 -3.72 19.06 0.99
C LEU A 86 -4.38 18.51 2.26
N ARG A 87 -4.10 19.12 3.41
CA ARG A 87 -4.68 18.74 4.70
C ARG A 87 -6.21 18.88 4.68
N ASN A 88 -6.73 20.04 4.27
CA ASN A 88 -8.17 20.29 4.23
C ASN A 88 -8.88 19.29 3.31
N ARG A 89 -8.34 19.05 2.10
CA ARG A 89 -8.90 18.06 1.17
C ARG A 89 -8.88 16.64 1.73
N TRP A 90 -7.87 16.29 2.54
CA TRP A 90 -7.81 14.99 3.21
C TRP A 90 -8.86 14.88 4.32
N ASP A 91 -9.01 15.94 5.10
CA ASP A 91 -9.99 16.01 6.19
C ASP A 91 -11.41 15.88 5.64
N GLU A 92 -11.71 16.53 4.51
CA GLU A 92 -12.97 16.37 3.76
C GLU A 92 -13.14 14.93 3.23
N ALA A 93 -12.09 14.35 2.64
CA ALA A 93 -12.15 13.02 2.03
C ALA A 93 -12.42 11.90 3.06
N ARG A 94 -11.88 12.01 4.28
CA ARG A 94 -12.08 11.02 5.35
C ARG A 94 -13.38 11.23 6.12
N GLU A 95 -14.02 12.39 6.03
CA GLU A 95 -15.26 12.64 6.77
C GLU A 95 -16.38 11.75 6.25
N LYS A 96 -16.59 11.67 4.93
CA LYS A 96 -17.64 10.83 4.34
C LYS A 96 -17.63 9.37 4.83
N PRO A 97 -16.52 8.61 4.77
CA PRO A 97 -16.48 7.26 5.30
C PRO A 97 -16.61 7.21 6.84
N ALA A 98 -16.12 8.22 7.57
CA ALA A 98 -16.31 8.29 9.02
C ALA A 98 -17.78 8.50 9.41
N THR A 99 -18.50 9.38 8.72
CA THR A 99 -19.94 9.59 8.95
C THR A 99 -20.72 8.33 8.62
N LYS A 100 -20.35 7.62 7.54
CA LYS A 100 -20.97 6.34 7.18
C LYS A 100 -20.78 5.28 8.27
N ALA A 101 -19.56 5.08 8.75
CA ALA A 101 -19.28 4.13 9.83
C ALA A 101 -20.09 4.46 11.11
N ALA A 102 -20.18 5.75 11.46
CA ALA A 102 -20.98 6.18 12.61
C ALA A 102 -22.48 5.91 12.42
N ALA A 103 -23.01 6.12 11.21
CA ALA A 103 -24.41 5.83 10.88
C ALA A 103 -24.71 4.32 10.91
N GLU A 104 -23.72 3.47 10.64
CA GLU A 104 -23.79 2.02 10.73
C GLU A 104 -23.58 1.50 12.18
N GLY A 105 -23.40 2.41 13.15
CA GLY A 105 -23.22 2.08 14.57
C GLY A 105 -21.77 1.84 14.99
N ASP A 106 -20.83 1.85 14.06
CA ASP A 106 -19.39 1.65 14.34
C ASP A 106 -18.68 2.97 14.68
N THR A 107 -18.93 3.43 15.91
CA THR A 107 -18.37 4.68 16.43
C THR A 107 -16.84 4.63 16.62
N GLU A 108 -16.28 3.44 16.86
CA GLU A 108 -14.84 3.23 17.00
C GLU A 108 -14.14 3.37 15.65
N LEU A 109 -14.66 2.73 14.61
CA LEU A 109 -14.15 2.88 13.25
C LEU A 109 -14.27 4.31 12.78
N ALA A 110 -15.40 4.98 13.02
CA ALA A 110 -15.58 6.39 12.68
C ALA A 110 -14.51 7.29 13.35
N THR A 111 -14.23 7.04 14.63
CA THR A 111 -13.19 7.76 15.37
C THR A 111 -11.80 7.48 14.79
N THR A 112 -11.52 6.22 14.44
CA THR A 112 -10.25 5.78 13.85
C THR A 112 -10.02 6.43 12.49
N ILE A 113 -11.04 6.47 11.63
CA ILE A 113 -10.99 7.13 10.32
C ILE A 113 -10.66 8.62 10.48
N ARG A 114 -11.32 9.33 11.41
CA ARG A 114 -11.05 10.77 11.65
C ARG A 114 -9.65 11.04 12.18
N LYS A 115 -9.10 10.13 12.98
CA LYS A 115 -7.71 10.20 13.48
C LYS A 115 -6.68 9.94 12.38
N PHE A 116 -7.03 9.25 11.31
CA PHE A 116 -6.10 8.89 10.23
C PHE A 116 -5.70 10.12 9.41
N GLN A 117 -4.42 10.49 9.46
CA GLN A 117 -3.89 11.69 8.83
C GLN A 117 -3.18 11.37 7.51
N PHE A 118 -3.08 12.35 6.61
CA PHE A 118 -2.41 12.15 5.32
C PHE A 118 -0.95 11.66 5.46
N ARG A 119 -0.25 12.05 6.53
CA ARG A 119 1.12 11.57 6.80
C ARG A 119 1.19 10.08 7.11
N ASP A 120 0.09 9.46 7.52
CA ASP A 120 0.00 8.04 7.88
C ASP A 120 -0.07 7.13 6.63
N ILE A 121 -0.26 7.71 5.44
CA ILE A 121 -0.10 7.00 4.15
C ILE A 121 1.32 6.44 4.00
N ARG A 122 2.33 7.19 4.46
CA ARG A 122 3.73 6.78 4.35
C ARG A 122 4.04 5.50 5.13
N PRO A 123 3.74 5.39 6.44
CA PRO A 123 3.90 4.12 7.15
C PRO A 123 3.00 3.01 6.58
N LYS A 124 1.79 3.32 6.10
CA LYS A 124 0.92 2.34 5.43
C LYS A 124 1.57 1.73 4.17
N ALA A 125 2.11 2.58 3.30
CA ALA A 125 2.85 2.14 2.10
C ALA A 125 4.05 1.26 2.47
N GLY A 126 4.81 1.66 3.50
CA GLY A 126 5.92 0.87 4.01
C GLY A 126 5.50 -0.51 4.50
N SER A 127 4.40 -0.61 5.27
CA SER A 127 3.93 -1.88 5.84
C SER A 127 3.39 -2.89 4.83
N GLN A 128 3.14 -2.50 3.59
CA GLN A 128 2.62 -3.38 2.54
C GLN A 128 3.70 -3.97 1.64
N ILE A 129 4.95 -3.60 1.87
CA ILE A 129 6.10 -4.25 1.24
C ILE A 129 6.46 -5.45 2.13
N GLU A 130 6.74 -6.62 1.56
CA GLU A 130 7.06 -7.79 2.39
C GLU A 130 8.49 -7.72 2.95
N ASP A 131 9.45 -7.29 2.13
CA ASP A 131 10.84 -7.15 2.55
C ASP A 131 11.09 -5.79 3.23
N ILE A 132 11.45 -5.85 4.51
CA ILE A 132 11.82 -4.68 5.30
C ILE A 132 12.96 -3.87 4.70
N ARG A 133 13.90 -4.50 3.98
CA ARG A 133 15.00 -3.83 3.30
C ARG A 133 14.49 -2.94 2.19
N GLU A 134 13.58 -3.46 1.38
CA GLU A 134 12.95 -2.73 0.30
C GLU A 134 12.10 -1.58 0.83
N ALA A 135 11.30 -1.83 1.88
CA ALA A 135 10.53 -0.79 2.56
C ALA A 135 11.44 0.32 3.13
N SER A 136 12.53 -0.06 3.79
CA SER A 136 13.52 0.88 4.33
C SER A 136 14.15 1.74 3.23
N ARG A 137 14.48 1.13 2.07
CA ARG A 137 15.02 1.83 0.90
C ARG A 137 14.01 2.80 0.30
N LEU A 138 12.75 2.38 0.09
CA LEU A 138 11.70 3.24 -0.45
C LEU A 138 11.42 4.44 0.46
N LEU A 139 11.31 4.19 1.78
CA LEU A 139 11.12 5.26 2.75
C LEU A 139 12.37 6.13 2.88
N GLY A 140 13.54 5.67 2.44
CA GLY A 140 14.78 6.42 2.60
C GLY A 140 15.24 6.50 4.06
N HIS A 141 15.01 5.44 4.84
CA HIS A 141 15.58 5.32 6.17
C HIS A 141 17.06 4.94 6.10
N SER A 142 17.81 5.29 7.14
CA SER A 142 19.24 4.95 7.24
C SER A 142 19.44 3.51 7.72
N THR A 143 18.55 3.02 8.60
CA THR A 143 18.59 1.66 9.15
C THR A 143 17.21 0.99 9.07
N GLU A 144 17.19 -0.34 8.92
CA GLU A 144 15.96 -1.13 8.90
C GLU A 144 15.19 -1.07 10.23
N GLU A 145 15.89 -0.84 11.36
CA GLU A 145 15.29 -0.73 12.69
C GLU A 145 14.25 0.41 12.78
N MET A 146 14.46 1.50 12.04
CA MET A 146 13.47 2.58 11.93
C MET A 146 12.17 2.10 11.28
N THR A 147 12.28 1.19 10.32
CA THR A 147 11.16 0.61 9.57
C THR A 147 10.47 -0.49 10.39
N LYS A 148 11.19 -1.26 11.23
CA LYS A 148 10.57 -2.27 12.12
C LYS A 148 9.48 -1.69 13.01
N LYS A 149 9.68 -0.47 13.53
CA LYS A 149 8.66 0.23 14.35
C LYS A 149 7.35 0.46 13.59
N VAL A 150 7.39 0.55 12.26
CA VAL A 150 6.20 0.67 11.41
C VAL A 150 5.49 -0.68 11.28
N TYR A 151 6.24 -1.75 10.98
CA TYR A 151 5.69 -3.11 10.82
C TYR A 151 5.12 -3.69 12.11
N ARG A 152 5.75 -3.43 13.26
CA ARG A 152 5.25 -3.86 14.58
C ARG A 152 3.84 -3.36 14.90
N ARG A 153 3.37 -2.28 14.27
CA ARG A 153 2.01 -1.77 14.47
C ARG A 153 0.94 -2.59 13.74
N VAL A 154 1.32 -3.28 12.67
CA VAL A 154 0.41 -4.10 11.84
C VAL A 154 0.56 -5.59 12.19
N GLY A 155 1.74 -6.01 12.65
CA GLY A 155 2.11 -7.40 12.87
C GLY A 155 2.97 -7.93 11.73
N GLU A 156 3.96 -8.76 12.05
CA GLU A 156 4.83 -9.38 11.03
C GLU A 156 4.09 -10.55 10.37
N ILE A 157 4.17 -10.63 9.03
CA ILE A 157 3.71 -11.81 8.30
C ILE A 157 4.77 -12.90 8.48
N VAL A 158 4.44 -13.91 9.27
CA VAL A 158 5.32 -15.05 9.53
C VAL A 158 4.82 -16.28 8.80
N LYS A 159 5.75 -17.06 8.24
CA LYS A 159 5.41 -18.38 7.69
C LYS A 159 5.20 -19.35 8.86
N PRO A 160 4.16 -20.19 8.84
CA PRO A 160 3.99 -21.21 9.86
C PRO A 160 5.16 -22.20 9.83
N THR A 161 5.48 -22.80 10.98
CA THR A 161 6.46 -23.88 11.03
C THR A 161 5.94 -25.08 10.22
N LYS A 162 6.84 -25.81 9.55
CA LYS A 162 6.47 -27.07 8.90
C LYS A 162 6.43 -28.16 9.97
N CYS A 163 5.34 -28.91 10.04
CA CYS A 163 5.27 -30.10 10.88
C CYS A 163 6.17 -31.18 10.26
N SER A 164 7.39 -31.35 10.79
CA SER A 164 8.27 -32.45 10.39
C SER A 164 7.80 -33.74 11.04
N SER A 165 6.85 -34.42 10.38
CA SER A 165 6.24 -35.69 10.80
C SER A 165 5.57 -35.65 12.18
N PRO A 166 4.31 -36.14 12.31
CA PRO A 166 3.67 -36.17 13.62
C PRO A 166 4.52 -36.99 14.61
N PRO A 167 4.75 -36.51 15.85
CA PRO A 167 5.48 -37.26 16.86
C PRO A 167 4.86 -38.66 17.00
N ARG A 168 5.68 -39.71 17.17
CA ARG A 168 5.25 -41.14 17.18
C ARG A 168 4.00 -41.44 18.01
N TYR A 169 3.72 -40.63 19.04
CA TYR A 169 2.52 -40.78 19.86
C TYR A 169 1.20 -40.46 19.11
N ALA A 170 1.22 -39.58 18.10
CA ALA A 170 0.05 -39.25 17.28
C ALA A 170 -0.27 -40.30 16.20
N GLN A 171 0.67 -41.20 15.89
CA GLN A 171 0.41 -42.34 14.99
C GLN A 171 -0.54 -43.37 15.64
N ASN A 172 -0.45 -43.53 16.97
CA ASN A 172 -1.31 -44.46 17.72
C ASN A 172 -2.74 -43.95 17.94
N LEU A 173 -2.94 -42.62 17.96
CA LEU A 173 -4.27 -42.01 18.08
C LEU A 173 -5.06 -42.08 16.77
N TYR A 174 -4.41 -41.95 15.61
CA TYR A 174 -5.08 -42.12 14.32
C TYR A 174 -5.46 -43.59 14.05
N ALA A 175 -4.67 -44.55 14.51
CA ALA A 175 -4.99 -45.98 14.38
C ALA A 175 -6.20 -46.41 15.24
N SER A 176 -6.45 -45.76 16.38
CA SER A 176 -7.59 -46.08 17.26
C SER A 176 -8.88 -45.32 16.92
N LEU A 177 -8.78 -44.18 16.22
CA LEU A 177 -9.94 -43.39 15.78
C LEU A 177 -10.46 -43.81 14.39
N SER A 178 -9.62 -44.46 13.57
CA SER A 178 -10.01 -44.94 12.22
C SER A 178 -10.94 -46.17 12.22
N THR A 179 -11.17 -46.81 13.37
CA THR A 179 -12.06 -47.98 13.50
C THR A 179 -13.48 -47.63 14.00
N LYS A 180 -13.80 -46.34 14.22
CA LYS A 180 -15.12 -45.92 14.75
C LYS A 180 -15.88 -44.88 13.94
N ILE A 181 -15.42 -44.52 12.74
CA ILE A 181 -16.15 -43.58 11.90
C ILE A 181 -16.36 -44.24 10.53
N GLU A 182 -17.57 -44.79 10.32
CA GLU A 182 -18.04 -45.09 8.97
C GLU A 182 -18.13 -43.79 8.15
N PRO A 183 -17.74 -43.81 6.87
CA PRO A 183 -17.73 -42.62 6.03
C PRO A 183 -19.15 -42.36 5.49
N HIS A 184 -19.97 -41.65 6.26
CA HIS A 184 -21.09 -40.92 5.66
C HIS A 184 -20.65 -39.50 5.29
N LEU A 185 -20.79 -39.21 3.99
CA LEU A 185 -20.83 -37.90 3.35
C LEU A 185 -19.49 -37.21 3.07
N CYS A 186 -19.01 -37.35 1.82
CA CYS A 186 -19.02 -36.22 0.87
C CYS A 186 -18.75 -36.74 -0.54
N SER A 187 -19.80 -37.21 -1.21
CA SER A 187 -19.84 -37.22 -2.68
C SER A 187 -20.23 -35.81 -3.11
N THR A 188 -19.27 -35.04 -3.63
CA THR A 188 -19.60 -33.98 -4.59
C THR A 188 -18.74 -34.19 -5.82
N LYS A 189 -19.48 -34.47 -6.90
CA LYS A 189 -19.03 -34.83 -8.23
C LYS A 189 -18.19 -33.70 -8.83
N THR A 190 -17.01 -34.02 -9.30
CA THR A 190 -16.31 -33.27 -10.35
C THR A 190 -17.09 -33.41 -11.65
N SER A 191 -17.92 -32.42 -11.99
CA SER A 191 -18.48 -32.29 -13.33
C SER A 191 -17.45 -31.61 -14.23
N HIS A 192 -16.82 -32.43 -15.07
CA HIS A 192 -16.01 -32.05 -16.22
C HIS A 192 -16.94 -31.42 -17.28
N ILE A 193 -16.68 -30.17 -17.68
CA ILE A 193 -17.34 -29.53 -18.83
C ILE A 193 -16.32 -29.52 -19.98
N PRO A 194 -16.53 -30.31 -21.06
CA PRO A 194 -15.82 -30.15 -22.32
C PRO A 194 -16.54 -29.14 -23.26
N PRO A 195 -15.88 -28.69 -24.34
CA PRO A 195 -16.05 -27.35 -24.91
C PRO A 195 -17.09 -27.26 -26.04
N ILE A 196 -17.67 -26.06 -26.21
CA ILE A 196 -18.16 -25.48 -27.47
C ILE A 196 -17.77 -24.01 -27.48
#